data_AF-A0A5S5CEX6-F1
#
_entry.id   AF-A0A5S5CEX6-F1
#
_cell.length_a   1.000
_cell.length_b   1.000
_cell.length_c   1.000
_cell.angle_alpha   90.00
_cell.angle_beta   90.00
_cell.angle_gamma   90.00
#
_symmetry.space_group_name_H-M   'P 1'
#
loop_
_entity.id
_entity.type
_entity.pdbx_description
1 polymer ?
#
loop_
_entity_poly.entity_id
_entity_poly.type
_entity_poly.pdbx_seq_one_letter_code
_entity_poly.pdbx_strand_id
1 'polypeptide(L)'
;MDKHYDVLIEQEAVKLEDIKNKMEDIKRYFLSSSADFTRQWYEQQAKQLVMSNPDAATQMPSEQLRAVKDDVRHLMANSGLHVEAYLNRHSLWWHLAQNDKTYPAYLSKLPEFFSDPFKLVLGKLGAVFSKHQFIQLPEEQYGETYGHESHDFVLIEGTIQYRHAIAYPDQLTHAMQEYGILHEKAKSILQTVERLQLQKKKEQVGELWDSL
;
A
#
# COMPACT_ATOMS: atom_id res chain seq x y z
N MET A 1 2.82 8.48 45.61
CA MET A 1 2.41 7.33 44.75
C MET A 1 2.54 7.62 43.26
N ASP A 2 2.65 8.90 42.86
CA ASP A 2 2.93 9.39 41.51
C ASP A 2 3.95 8.58 40.67
N LYS A 3 5.08 8.20 41.28
CA LYS A 3 6.14 7.40 40.63
C LYS A 3 5.68 6.03 40.13
N HIS A 4 4.61 5.45 40.67
CA HIS A 4 4.12 4.14 40.23
C HIS A 4 3.45 4.20 38.85
N TYR A 5 2.59 5.20 38.62
CA TYR A 5 1.95 5.40 37.33
C TYR A 5 2.95 5.76 36.24
N ASP A 6 3.95 6.58 36.56
CA ASP A 6 5.02 6.93 35.61
C ASP A 6 5.77 5.69 35.12
N VAL A 7 6.13 4.78 36.05
CA VAL A 7 6.79 3.52 35.69
C VAL A 7 5.90 2.64 34.81
N LEU A 8 4.60 2.55 35.11
CA LEU A 8 3.66 1.75 34.29
C LEU A 8 3.47 2.36 32.88
N ILE A 9 3.34 3.68 32.78
CA ILE A 9 3.22 4.38 31.50
C ILE A 9 4.50 4.20 30.68
N GLU A 10 5.67 4.31 31.31
CA GLU A 10 6.96 4.09 30.64
C GLU A 10 7.10 2.65 30.13
N GLN A 11 6.68 1.66 30.91
CA GLN A 11 6.66 0.26 30.48
C GLN A 11 5.77 0.03 29.26
N GLU A 12 4.59 0.65 29.21
CA GLU A 12 3.70 0.57 28.05
C GLU A 12 4.27 1.31 26.83
N ALA A 13 4.97 2.43 27.02
CA ALA A 13 5.65 3.14 25.93
C ALA A 13 6.75 2.28 25.29
N VAL A 14 7.54 1.56 26.09
CA VAL A 14 8.55 0.62 25.59
C VAL A 14 7.92 -0.50 24.77
N LYS A 15 6.79 -1.08 25.24
CA LYS A 15 6.06 -2.11 24.49
C LYS A 15 5.49 -1.57 23.18
N LEU A 16 4.95 -0.35 23.18
CA LEU A 16 4.44 0.29 21.98
C LEU A 16 5.54 0.46 20.94
N GLU A 17 6.74 0.88 21.36
CA GLU A 17 7.88 1.06 20.46
C GLU A 17 8.35 -0.27 19.85
N ASP A 18 8.42 -1.34 20.65
CA ASP A 18 8.70 -2.69 20.13
C ASP A 18 7.68 -3.15 19.08
N ILE A 19 6.39 -2.86 19.29
CA ILE A 19 5.35 -3.16 18.30
C ILE A 19 5.56 -2.34 17.03
N LYS A 20 5.87 -1.03 17.14
CA LYS A 20 6.12 -0.18 15.97
C LYS A 20 7.31 -0.66 15.14
N ASN A 21 8.38 -1.11 15.80
CA ASN A 21 9.53 -1.70 15.10
C ASN A 21 9.14 -2.95 14.31
N LYS A 22 8.35 -3.85 14.90
CA LYS A 22 7.82 -5.03 14.20
C LYS A 22 6.89 -4.66 13.04
N MET A 23 6.10 -3.59 13.17
CA MET A 23 5.26 -3.08 12.09
C MET A 23 6.10 -2.52 10.93
N GLU A 24 7.22 -1.86 11.22
CA GLU A 24 8.17 -1.39 10.21
C GLU A 24 8.85 -2.57 9.48
N ASP A 25 9.19 -3.66 10.18
CA ASP A 25 9.74 -4.87 9.56
C ASP A 25 8.72 -5.52 8.60
N ILE A 26 7.45 -5.64 9.00
CA ILE A 26 6.38 -6.15 8.13
C ILE A 26 6.17 -5.24 6.92
N LYS A 27 6.21 -3.92 7.11
CA LYS A 27 6.12 -2.96 6.01
C LYS A 27 7.26 -3.16 5.01
N ARG A 28 8.51 -3.32 5.46
CA ARG A 28 9.65 -3.58 4.57
C ARG A 28 9.49 -4.87 3.79
N TYR A 29 9.05 -5.93 4.47
CA TYR A 29 8.73 -7.20 3.81
C TYR A 29 7.64 -7.02 2.76
N PHE A 30 6.53 -6.35 3.10
CA PHE A 30 5.43 -6.07 2.20
C PHE A 30 5.89 -5.28 0.96
N LEU A 31 6.72 -4.25 1.12
CA LEU A 31 7.26 -3.47 0.00
C LEU A 31 8.15 -4.33 -0.91
N SER A 32 9.03 -5.16 -0.33
CA SER A 32 9.85 -6.10 -1.10
C SER A 32 9.01 -7.09 -1.89
N SER A 33 8.04 -7.76 -1.25
CA SER A 33 7.13 -8.70 -1.91
C SER A 33 6.28 -8.02 -2.98
N SER A 34 5.89 -6.76 -2.76
CA SER A 34 5.13 -5.97 -3.73
C SER A 34 5.97 -5.65 -4.97
N ALA A 35 7.27 -5.38 -4.80
CA ALA A 35 8.19 -5.13 -5.90
C ALA A 35 8.41 -6.40 -6.75
N ASP A 36 8.54 -7.56 -6.10
CA ASP A 36 8.67 -8.85 -6.77
C ASP A 36 7.39 -9.22 -7.54
N PHE A 37 6.23 -9.06 -6.90
CA PHE A 37 4.92 -9.25 -7.54
C PHE A 37 4.76 -8.33 -8.75
N THR A 38 5.03 -7.04 -8.58
CA THR A 38 4.92 -6.03 -9.65
C THR A 38 5.80 -6.39 -10.85
N ARG A 39 7.04 -6.82 -10.60
CA ARG A 39 7.97 -7.24 -11.67
C ARG A 39 7.41 -8.42 -12.48
N GLN A 40 6.91 -9.45 -11.79
CA GLN A 40 6.33 -10.63 -12.46
C GLN A 40 5.04 -10.27 -13.20
N TRP A 41 4.21 -9.42 -12.60
CA TRP A 41 2.98 -8.93 -13.20
C TRP A 41 3.28 -8.16 -14.49
N TYR A 42 4.27 -7.25 -14.50
CA TYR A 42 4.66 -6.52 -15.70
C TYR A 42 5.08 -7.43 -16.84
N GLU A 43 5.88 -8.47 -16.56
CA GLU A 43 6.31 -9.42 -17.57
C GLU A 43 5.13 -10.16 -18.21
N GLN A 44 4.25 -10.70 -17.36
CA GLN A 44 3.09 -11.47 -17.80
C GLN A 44 2.11 -10.60 -18.59
N GLN A 45 1.81 -9.41 -18.08
CA GLN A 45 0.87 -8.50 -18.70
C GLN A 45 1.41 -7.88 -19.98
N ALA A 46 2.69 -7.52 -20.05
CA ALA A 46 3.30 -7.05 -21.29
C ALA A 46 3.17 -8.09 -22.41
N LYS A 47 3.40 -9.36 -22.08
CA LYS A 47 3.22 -10.46 -23.03
C LYS A 47 1.74 -10.61 -23.43
N GLN A 48 0.82 -10.56 -22.47
CA GLN A 48 -0.61 -10.65 -22.74
C GLN A 48 -1.09 -9.51 -23.66
N LEU A 49 -0.70 -8.27 -23.39
CA LEU A 49 -1.05 -7.10 -24.21
C LEU A 49 -0.59 -7.24 -25.67
N VAL A 50 0.62 -7.75 -25.90
CA VAL A 50 1.12 -7.98 -27.26
C VAL A 50 0.35 -9.12 -27.94
N MET A 51 0.05 -10.19 -27.21
CA MET A 51 -0.67 -11.35 -27.76
C MET A 51 -2.15 -11.08 -28.02
N SER A 52 -2.80 -10.21 -27.24
CA SER A 52 -4.20 -9.83 -27.40
C SER A 52 -4.41 -8.78 -28.50
N ASN A 53 -3.34 -8.14 -28.99
CA ASN A 53 -3.37 -7.15 -30.06
C ASN A 53 -2.42 -7.54 -31.22
N PRO A 54 -2.65 -8.68 -31.89
CA PRO A 54 -1.74 -9.19 -32.93
C PRO A 54 -1.63 -8.25 -34.14
N ASP A 55 -2.70 -7.52 -34.49
CA ASP A 55 -2.67 -6.55 -35.59
C ASP A 55 -1.72 -5.39 -35.28
N ALA A 56 -1.82 -4.80 -34.08
CA ALA A 56 -0.89 -3.76 -33.64
C ALA A 56 0.55 -4.28 -33.57
N ALA A 57 0.74 -5.50 -33.07
CA ALA A 57 2.06 -6.14 -32.98
C ALA A 57 2.69 -6.42 -34.35
N THR A 58 1.91 -6.84 -35.34
CA THR A 58 2.41 -7.18 -36.69
C THR A 58 2.64 -5.95 -37.57
N GLN A 59 1.85 -4.89 -37.38
CA GLN A 59 2.03 -3.61 -38.08
C GLN A 59 3.22 -2.80 -37.54
N MET A 60 3.64 -3.05 -36.29
CA MET A 60 4.75 -2.36 -35.67
C MET A 60 6.12 -2.86 -36.22
N PRO A 61 7.01 -1.97 -36.68
CA PRO A 61 8.36 -2.34 -37.08
C PRO A 61 9.12 -3.09 -35.97
N SER A 62 9.94 -4.08 -36.34
CA SER A 62 10.66 -4.91 -35.37
C SER A 62 11.57 -4.12 -34.42
N GLU A 63 12.10 -2.98 -34.86
CA GLU A 63 12.88 -2.06 -34.02
C GLU A 63 12.02 -1.41 -32.93
N GLN A 64 10.79 -1.01 -33.25
CA GLN A 64 9.85 -0.44 -32.28
C GLN A 64 9.39 -1.50 -31.27
N LEU A 65 9.10 -2.72 -31.71
CA LEU A 65 8.80 -3.83 -30.78
C LEU A 65 9.97 -4.14 -29.84
N ARG A 66 11.21 -4.04 -30.34
CA ARG A 66 12.41 -4.18 -29.51
C ARG A 66 12.49 -3.06 -28.47
N ALA A 67 12.21 -1.82 -28.87
CA ALA A 67 12.19 -0.68 -27.96
C ALA A 67 11.11 -0.82 -26.86
N VAL A 68 9.89 -1.28 -27.21
CA VAL A 68 8.85 -1.60 -26.22
C VAL A 68 9.36 -2.65 -25.23
N LYS A 69 9.94 -3.74 -25.73
CA LYS A 69 10.47 -4.82 -24.88
C LYS A 69 11.58 -4.33 -23.94
N ASP A 70 12.46 -3.46 -24.42
CA ASP A 70 13.55 -2.91 -23.62
C ASP A 70 13.03 -1.91 -22.57
N ASP A 71 12.03 -1.08 -22.90
CA ASP A 71 11.35 -0.22 -21.92
C ASP A 71 10.61 -1.04 -20.85
N VAL A 72 9.96 -2.15 -21.23
CA VAL A 72 9.34 -3.08 -20.26
C VAL A 72 10.39 -3.73 -19.35
N ARG A 73 11.54 -4.16 -19.89
CA ARG A 73 12.64 -4.70 -19.07
C ARG A 73 13.18 -3.65 -18.11
N HIS A 74 13.31 -2.41 -18.56
CA HIS A 74 13.71 -1.30 -17.70
C HIS A 74 12.67 -1.07 -16.60
N LEU A 75 11.38 -1.06 -16.93
CA LEU A 75 10.29 -0.95 -15.96
C LEU A 75 10.32 -2.08 -14.92
N MET A 76 10.54 -3.33 -15.36
CA MET A 76 10.69 -4.49 -14.49
C MET A 76 11.89 -4.37 -13.54
N ALA A 77 13.04 -3.89 -14.03
CA ALA A 77 14.23 -3.68 -13.22
C ALA A 77 14.04 -2.58 -12.15
N ASN A 78 13.12 -1.64 -12.39
CA ASN A 78 12.83 -0.53 -11.50
C ASN A 78 11.51 -0.71 -10.71
N SER A 79 10.95 -1.92 -10.65
CA SER A 79 9.68 -2.19 -9.96
C SER A 79 9.71 -1.75 -8.49
N GLY A 80 10.84 -1.95 -7.81
CA GLY A 80 11.07 -1.49 -6.44
C GLY A 80 10.90 0.02 -6.28
N LEU A 81 11.49 0.82 -7.17
CA LEU A 81 11.37 2.29 -7.13
C LEU A 81 9.92 2.75 -7.30
N HIS A 82 9.15 2.08 -8.16
CA HIS A 82 7.75 2.39 -8.36
C HIS A 82 6.92 2.01 -7.13
N VAL A 83 7.14 0.82 -6.57
CA VAL A 83 6.49 0.40 -5.32
C VAL A 83 6.78 1.37 -4.19
N GLU A 84 8.03 1.76 -3.98
CA GLU A 84 8.42 2.73 -2.95
C GLU A 84 7.68 4.06 -3.13
N ALA A 85 7.61 4.60 -4.35
CA ALA A 85 6.98 5.89 -4.62
C ALA A 85 5.47 5.95 -4.28
N TYR A 86 4.76 4.82 -4.38
CA TYR A 86 3.30 4.79 -4.18
C TYR A 86 2.88 4.08 -2.88
N LEU A 87 3.60 3.04 -2.46
CA LEU A 87 3.22 2.20 -1.31
C LEU A 87 4.00 2.53 -0.03
N ASN A 88 5.15 3.22 -0.10
CA ASN A 88 5.88 3.68 1.10
C ASN A 88 5.40 5.05 1.62
N ARG A 89 4.20 5.48 1.23
CA ARG A 89 3.63 6.76 1.70
C ARG A 89 3.34 6.69 3.19
N HIS A 90 3.81 7.68 3.94
CA HIS A 90 3.65 7.76 5.40
C HIS A 90 2.19 7.57 5.86
N SER A 91 1.23 8.13 5.09
CA SER A 91 -0.20 8.05 5.37
C SER A 91 -0.82 6.67 5.19
N LEU A 92 -0.13 5.71 4.55
CA LEU A 92 -0.59 4.32 4.40
C LEU A 92 -0.23 3.45 5.59
N TRP A 93 0.62 3.93 6.51
CA TRP A 93 1.16 3.12 7.59
C TRP A 93 0.82 3.75 8.95
N TRP A 94 -0.07 3.09 9.70
CA TRP A 94 -0.49 3.56 11.02
C TRP A 94 0.68 3.86 11.97
N HIS A 95 1.72 3.02 12.05
CA HIS A 95 2.80 3.25 13.00
C HIS A 95 3.60 4.55 12.73
N LEU A 96 3.51 5.06 11.50
CA LEU A 96 4.16 6.28 11.04
C LEU A 96 3.27 7.53 11.22
N ALA A 97 1.99 7.44 10.86
CA ALA A 97 1.08 8.60 10.84
C ALA A 97 -0.02 8.57 11.92
N GLN A 98 -0.19 7.45 12.61
CA GLN A 98 -1.30 7.15 13.56
C GLN A 98 -2.66 7.59 13.03
N ASN A 99 -2.91 7.30 11.75
CA ASN A 99 -4.13 7.66 11.05
C ASN A 99 -5.35 6.81 11.46
N ASP A 100 -6.54 7.18 11.00
CA ASP A 100 -7.79 6.46 11.32
C ASP A 100 -8.05 5.21 10.45
N LYS A 101 -7.06 4.73 9.69
CA LYS A 101 -7.25 3.55 8.84
C LYS A 101 -7.34 2.29 9.69
N THR A 102 -8.20 1.38 9.24
CA THR A 102 -8.35 0.06 9.86
C THR A 102 -7.58 -0.97 9.06
N TYR A 103 -6.82 -1.83 9.76
CA TYR A 103 -6.04 -2.91 9.18
C TYR A 103 -6.59 -4.23 9.72
N PRO A 104 -7.62 -4.82 9.07
CA PRO A 104 -8.33 -5.95 9.65
C PRO A 104 -7.46 -7.20 9.67
N ALA A 105 -7.27 -7.78 10.86
CA ALA A 105 -6.45 -8.99 11.05
C ALA A 105 -7.02 -10.26 10.38
N TYR A 106 -8.31 -10.26 10.02
CA TYR A 106 -9.03 -11.46 9.56
C TYR A 106 -9.46 -11.41 8.09
N LEU A 107 -9.07 -10.38 7.35
CA LEU A 107 -9.42 -10.30 5.93
C LEU A 107 -8.45 -11.13 5.09
N SER A 108 -8.99 -11.85 4.10
CA SER A 108 -8.24 -12.55 3.06
C SER A 108 -7.81 -11.63 1.90
N LYS A 109 -8.00 -10.32 2.06
CA LYS A 109 -7.72 -9.30 1.04
C LYS A 109 -6.97 -8.12 1.65
N LEU A 110 -6.22 -7.41 0.83
CA LEU A 110 -5.60 -6.15 1.25
C LEU A 110 -6.68 -5.11 1.61
N PRO A 111 -6.40 -4.21 2.57
CA PRO A 111 -7.26 -3.07 2.81
C PRO A 111 -7.47 -2.23 1.54
N GLU A 112 -8.68 -1.73 1.34
CA GLU A 112 -9.07 -1.05 0.10
C GLU A 112 -8.21 0.18 -0.22
N PHE A 113 -7.71 0.89 0.79
CA PHE A 113 -6.84 2.04 0.61
C PHE A 113 -5.44 1.71 0.02
N PHE A 114 -5.10 0.43 -0.13
CA PHE A 114 -3.92 0.00 -0.91
C PHE A 114 -4.23 -0.20 -2.40
N SER A 115 -5.50 -0.31 -2.79
CA SER A 115 -5.92 -0.57 -4.17
C SER A 115 -5.41 0.51 -5.11
N ASP A 116 -5.70 1.78 -4.85
CA ASP A 116 -5.33 2.86 -5.77
C ASP A 116 -3.80 3.05 -5.88
N PRO A 117 -3.03 3.06 -4.78
CA PRO A 117 -1.56 3.00 -4.86
C PRO A 117 -1.03 1.86 -5.73
N PHE A 118 -1.59 0.65 -5.62
CA PHE A 118 -1.20 -0.46 -6.48
C PHE A 118 -1.59 -0.24 -7.94
N LYS A 119 -2.81 0.23 -8.22
CA LYS A 119 -3.25 0.53 -9.59
C LYS A 119 -2.35 1.55 -10.27
N LEU A 120 -1.82 2.51 -9.53
CA LEU A 120 -0.83 3.48 -10.00
C LEU A 120 0.53 2.86 -10.32
N VAL A 121 0.99 1.93 -9.48
CA VAL A 121 2.20 1.13 -9.76
C VAL A 121 1.99 0.33 -11.04
N LEU A 122 0.92 -0.45 -11.12
CA LEU A 122 0.64 -1.30 -12.28
C LEU A 122 0.39 -0.48 -13.56
N GLY A 123 -0.19 0.72 -13.43
CA GLY A 123 -0.41 1.68 -14.51
C GLY A 123 0.85 2.18 -15.22
N LYS A 124 2.04 2.02 -14.61
CA LYS A 124 3.31 2.32 -15.29
C LYS A 124 3.53 1.47 -16.55
N LEU A 125 2.96 0.27 -16.60
CA LEU A 125 2.99 -0.54 -17.82
C LEU A 125 2.17 0.10 -18.94
N GLY A 126 0.97 0.60 -18.63
CA GLY A 126 0.15 1.35 -19.57
C GLY A 126 0.87 2.58 -20.12
N ALA A 127 1.66 3.27 -19.29
CA ALA A 127 2.48 4.40 -19.73
C ALA A 127 3.55 4.00 -20.76
N VAL A 128 4.21 2.85 -20.58
CA VAL A 128 5.18 2.32 -21.56
C VAL A 128 4.49 2.01 -22.88
N PHE A 129 3.39 1.26 -22.86
CA PHE A 129 2.69 0.86 -24.08
C PHE A 129 2.06 2.06 -24.82
N SER A 130 1.53 3.04 -24.07
CA SER A 130 0.98 4.27 -24.64
C SER A 130 2.06 5.16 -25.28
N LYS A 131 3.25 5.27 -24.66
CA LYS A 131 4.40 6.00 -25.24
C LYS A 131 4.78 5.48 -26.63
N HIS A 132 4.66 4.17 -26.85
CA HIS A 132 4.94 3.53 -28.13
C HIS A 132 3.71 3.43 -29.04
N GLN A 133 2.62 4.12 -28.70
CA GLN A 133 1.35 4.12 -29.44
C GLN A 133 0.75 2.71 -29.64
N PHE A 134 1.13 1.75 -28.78
CA PHE A 134 0.66 0.37 -28.86
C PHE A 134 -0.77 0.24 -28.31
N ILE A 135 -1.10 1.06 -27.32
CA ILE A 135 -2.45 1.19 -26.77
C ILE A 135 -2.89 2.65 -26.79
N GLN A 136 -4.20 2.86 -26.92
CA GLN A 136 -4.82 4.14 -26.63
C GLN A 136 -5.31 4.13 -25.19
N LEU A 137 -5.23 5.29 -24.53
CA LEU A 137 -5.68 5.45 -23.15
C LEU A 137 -6.96 6.26 -23.16
N PRO A 138 -8.11 5.67 -22.82
CA PRO A 138 -9.32 6.45 -22.63
C PRO A 138 -9.14 7.37 -21.43
N GLU A 139 -9.63 8.60 -21.56
CA GLU A 139 -9.75 9.54 -20.45
C GLU A 139 -11.07 9.25 -19.72
N GLU A 140 -11.00 8.91 -18.44
CA GLU A 140 -12.16 8.62 -17.60
C GLU A 140 -12.28 9.68 -16.50
N GLN A 141 -13.49 10.18 -16.26
CA GLN A 141 -13.80 10.94 -15.05
C GLN A 141 -14.11 9.99 -13.90
N TYR A 142 -13.73 10.39 -12.68
CA TYR A 142 -13.95 9.57 -11.49
C TYR A 142 -15.46 9.28 -11.29
N GLY A 143 -15.84 8.00 -11.37
CA GLY A 143 -17.24 7.57 -11.18
C GLY A 143 -18.05 7.37 -12.45
N GLU A 144 -17.48 7.53 -13.64
CA GLU A 144 -18.14 7.18 -14.89
C GLU A 144 -18.11 5.65 -15.13
N THR A 145 -19.19 4.97 -14.78
CA THR A 145 -19.41 3.56 -15.12
C THR A 145 -20.13 3.43 -16.46
N TYR A 146 -19.49 3.68 -17.60
CA TYR A 146 -20.06 3.30 -18.91
C TYR A 146 -19.00 3.01 -19.98
N GLY A 147 -19.21 1.92 -20.73
CA GLY A 147 -18.53 1.63 -22.00
C GLY A 147 -17.88 0.25 -22.04
N HIS A 148 -18.36 -0.60 -22.95
CA HIS A 148 -17.98 -2.00 -23.15
C HIS A 148 -16.55 -2.21 -23.71
N GLU A 149 -15.69 -1.21 -23.62
CA GLU A 149 -14.31 -1.33 -24.08
C GLU A 149 -13.44 -1.83 -22.93
N SER A 150 -12.93 -3.06 -23.09
CA SER A 150 -12.10 -3.77 -22.12
C SER A 150 -10.67 -3.21 -22.10
N HIS A 151 -10.52 -1.93 -21.80
CA HIS A 151 -9.20 -1.33 -21.61
C HIS A 151 -8.63 -1.73 -20.25
N ASP A 152 -7.43 -2.28 -20.27
CA ASP A 152 -6.70 -2.64 -19.05
C ASP A 152 -6.16 -1.40 -18.29
N PHE A 153 -5.92 -0.31 -19.04
CA PHE A 153 -5.38 0.94 -18.52
C PHE A 153 -6.26 2.12 -18.90
N VAL A 154 -6.35 3.08 -17.99
CA VAL A 154 -7.18 4.28 -18.12
C VAL A 154 -6.41 5.50 -17.65
N LEU A 155 -6.70 6.68 -18.19
CA LEU A 155 -6.18 7.96 -17.73
C LEU A 155 -7.22 8.61 -16.82
N ILE A 156 -6.92 8.71 -15.54
CA ILE A 156 -7.77 9.37 -14.53
C ILE A 156 -6.99 10.56 -13.98
N GLU A 157 -7.54 11.77 -14.15
CA GLU A 157 -6.93 13.02 -13.68
C GLU A 157 -5.45 13.16 -14.09
N GLY A 158 -5.15 12.86 -15.37
CA GLY A 158 -3.80 12.92 -15.91
C GLY A 158 -2.86 11.80 -15.43
N THR A 159 -3.37 10.80 -14.71
CA THR A 159 -2.58 9.68 -14.22
C THR A 159 -3.07 8.35 -14.77
N ILE A 160 -2.13 7.55 -15.30
CA ILE A 160 -2.43 6.23 -15.88
C ILE A 160 -2.57 5.22 -14.75
N GLN A 161 -3.69 4.50 -14.73
CA GLN A 161 -4.02 3.50 -13.73
C GLN A 161 -4.41 2.18 -14.38
N TYR A 162 -4.09 1.08 -13.71
CA TYR A 162 -4.68 -0.22 -14.03
C TYR A 162 -6.14 -0.27 -13.57
N ARG A 163 -7.05 -0.68 -14.44
CA ARG A 163 -8.50 -0.59 -14.19
C ARG A 163 -9.02 -1.68 -13.27
N HIS A 164 -8.55 -2.90 -13.50
CA HIS A 164 -9.19 -4.09 -12.94
C HIS A 164 -8.85 -4.33 -11.47
N ALA A 165 -9.65 -5.20 -10.84
CA ALA A 165 -9.31 -5.75 -9.54
C ALA A 165 -7.96 -6.50 -9.61
N ILE A 166 -7.18 -6.36 -8.55
CA ILE A 166 -5.84 -6.94 -8.47
C ILE A 166 -5.93 -8.20 -7.62
N ALA A 167 -5.55 -9.34 -8.21
CA ALA A 167 -5.35 -10.57 -7.48
C ALA A 167 -3.98 -10.53 -6.80
N TYR A 168 -3.97 -10.21 -5.51
CA TYR A 168 -2.74 -10.15 -4.73
C TYR A 168 -2.23 -11.54 -4.36
N PRO A 169 -0.91 -11.79 -4.36
CA PRO A 169 -0.33 -13.02 -3.84
C PRO A 169 -0.56 -13.15 -2.33
N ASP A 170 -0.69 -14.39 -1.86
CA ASP A 170 -0.95 -14.72 -0.45
C ASP A 170 0.07 -14.12 0.52
N GLN A 171 1.31 -13.95 0.08
CA GLN A 171 2.37 -13.33 0.88
C GLN A 171 2.03 -11.89 1.29
N LEU A 172 1.39 -11.11 0.41
CA LEU A 172 1.01 -9.73 0.71
C LEU A 172 -0.20 -9.68 1.65
N THR A 173 -1.18 -10.56 1.44
CA THR A 173 -2.35 -10.63 2.33
C THR A 173 -1.96 -11.10 3.72
N HIS A 174 -1.07 -12.09 3.81
CA HIS A 174 -0.51 -12.56 5.08
C HIS A 174 0.26 -11.46 5.82
N ALA A 175 1.15 -10.74 5.13
CA ALA A 175 1.85 -9.61 5.73
C ALA A 175 0.89 -8.56 6.30
N MET A 176 -0.21 -8.24 5.60
CA MET A 176 -1.20 -7.30 6.12
C MET A 176 -2.04 -7.86 7.29
N GLN A 177 -2.27 -9.17 7.34
CA GLN A 177 -2.90 -9.80 8.50
C GLN A 177 -2.01 -9.67 9.74
N GLU A 178 -0.71 -9.98 9.62
CA GLU A 178 0.25 -9.81 10.70
C GLU A 178 0.36 -8.34 11.13
N TYR A 179 0.42 -7.42 10.17
CA TYR A 179 0.38 -5.99 10.44
C TYR A 179 -0.89 -5.58 11.20
N GLY A 180 -2.05 -6.10 10.80
CA GLY A 180 -3.34 -5.86 11.45
C GLY A 180 -3.36 -6.35 12.90
N ILE A 181 -2.79 -7.52 13.18
CA ILE A 181 -2.65 -8.04 14.55
C ILE A 181 -1.80 -7.10 15.41
N LEU A 182 -0.68 -6.60 14.87
CA LEU A 182 0.16 -5.64 15.58
C LEU A 182 -0.54 -4.29 15.78
N HIS A 183 -1.28 -3.82 14.80
CA HIS A 183 -2.07 -2.60 14.89
C HIS A 183 -3.10 -2.67 16.02
N GLU A 184 -3.85 -3.76 16.13
CA GLU A 184 -4.82 -3.92 17.24
C GLU A 184 -4.13 -3.97 18.61
N LYS A 185 -2.98 -4.64 18.71
CA LYS A 185 -2.18 -4.63 19.94
C LYS A 185 -1.70 -3.22 20.30
N ALA A 186 -1.22 -2.45 19.32
CA ALA A 186 -0.78 -1.08 19.54
C ALA A 186 -1.93 -0.17 20.02
N LYS A 187 -3.12 -0.30 19.42
CA LYS A 187 -4.32 0.43 19.87
C LYS A 187 -4.68 0.09 21.32
N SER A 188 -4.63 -1.20 21.69
CA SER A 188 -4.89 -1.64 23.07
C SER A 188 -3.90 -1.06 24.09
N ILE A 189 -2.62 -0.95 23.72
CA ILE A 189 -1.60 -0.30 24.57
C ILE A 189 -1.90 1.18 24.74
N LEU A 190 -2.22 1.90 23.65
CA LEU A 190 -2.57 3.32 23.71
C LEU A 190 -3.77 3.58 24.65
N GLN A 191 -4.82 2.77 24.53
CA GLN A 191 -5.97 2.84 25.45
C GLN A 191 -5.58 2.58 26.91
N THR A 192 -4.62 1.68 27.14
CA THR A 192 -4.11 1.40 28.49
C THR A 192 -3.34 2.60 29.04
N VAL A 193 -2.50 3.25 28.23
CA VAL A 193 -1.78 4.47 28.61
C VAL A 193 -2.74 5.59 28.96
N GLU A 194 -3.75 5.83 28.12
CA GLU A 194 -4.79 6.85 28.37
C GLU A 194 -5.52 6.60 29.70
N ARG A 195 -5.87 5.33 29.97
CA ARG A 195 -6.51 4.94 31.24
C ARG A 195 -5.59 5.20 32.44
N LEU A 196 -4.31 4.83 32.35
CA LEU A 196 -3.32 5.07 33.41
C LEU A 196 -3.11 6.57 33.67
N GLN A 197 -3.04 7.38 32.62
CA GLN A 197 -2.94 8.84 32.73
C GLN A 197 -4.17 9.45 33.41
N LEU A 198 -5.36 8.97 33.07
CA LEU A 198 -6.60 9.42 33.72
C LEU A 198 -6.64 9.02 35.20
N GLN A 199 -6.22 7.81 35.55
CA GLN A 199 -6.14 7.36 36.94
C GLN A 199 -5.14 8.19 37.75
N LYS A 200 -3.93 8.39 37.21
CA LYS A 200 -2.91 9.28 37.77
C LYS A 200 -3.48 10.66 38.08
N LYS A 201 -4.17 11.27 37.11
CA LYS A 201 -4.79 12.59 37.27
C LYS A 201 -5.87 12.61 38.36
N LYS A 202 -6.72 11.58 38.43
CA LYS A 202 -7.77 11.47 39.47
C LYS A 202 -7.17 11.40 40.87
N GLU A 203 -6.12 10.62 41.05
CA GLU A 203 -5.42 10.50 42.33
C GLU A 203 -4.74 11.80 42.74
N GLN A 204 -4.02 12.45 41.83
CA GLN A 204 -3.37 13.74 42.09
C GLN A 204 -4.38 14.82 42.53
N VAL A 205 -5.57 14.86 41.93
CA VAL A 205 -6.65 15.78 42.33
C VAL A 205 -7.19 15.43 43.72
N GLY A 206 -7.32 14.15 44.04
CA GLY A 206 -7.72 13.69 45.38
C GLY A 206 -6.69 14.06 46.46
N GLU A 207 -5.41 13.76 46.22
CA GLU A 207 -4.31 14.13 47.12
C GLU A 207 -4.25 15.65 47.34
N LEU A 208 -4.46 16.45 46.29
CA LEU A 208 -4.53 17.91 46.39
C LEU A 208 -5.73 18.36 47.25
N TRP A 209 -6.91 17.80 47.03
CA TRP A 209 -8.12 18.11 47.81
C TRP A 209 -7.93 17.80 49.30
N ASP A 210 -7.38 16.63 49.61
CA ASP A 210 -7.13 16.21 50.99
C ASP A 210 -6.04 17.03 51.70
N SER A 211 -5.22 17.77 50.94
CA SER A 211 -4.14 18.62 51.47
C SER A 211 -4.55 20.08 51.76
N LEU A 212 -5.76 20.49 51.39
CA LEU A 212 -6.32 21.83 51.64
C LEU A 212 -7.04 21.91 52.99
#